data_AF-A0A9N9D4E9-F1
#
_entry.id   AF-A0A9N9D4E9-F1
#
_cell.length_a   1.000
_cell.length_b   1.000
_cell.length_c   1.000
_cell.angle_alpha   90.00
_cell.angle_beta   90.00
_cell.angle_gamma   90.00
#
_symmetry.space_group_name_H-M   'P 1'
#
loop_
_entity.id
_entity.type
_entity.pdbx_description
1 polymer ?
#
loop_
_entity_poly.entity_id
_entity_poly.type
_entity_poly.pdbx_seq_one_letter_code
_entity_poly.pdbx_strand_id
1 'polypeptide(L)'
;LKQFGIKVLVCDKDNTLTLPYDPHLHKPFEDAWKQALDEFGRDNVVIISNSAGTPDDPDFSKAREIEQSIGKSPQSLSNLFMHLLFIAQLSHFFFTLQKPGTPFSAVRSHFQHHTSLRPHEAVVIGDRLLTDVLFGNVNGMPSILVTDVPSELGDNPSAVKIRRAEHRLVQWMVKKGIEPLGSKERGELRKVMSERDVTREI
;
A
#
# COMPACT_ATOMS: atom_id res chain seq x y z
N LEU A 1 -13.64 4.99 2.56
CA LEU A 1 -13.29 3.55 2.56
C LEU A 1 -14.25 2.71 3.39
N LYS A 2 -14.42 2.97 4.70
CA LYS A 2 -15.37 2.21 5.54
C LYS A 2 -16.80 2.14 5.00
N GLN A 3 -17.31 3.23 4.43
CA GLN A 3 -18.64 3.25 3.79
C GLN A 3 -18.81 2.25 2.64
N PHE A 4 -17.70 1.83 2.02
CA PHE A 4 -17.68 0.82 0.96
C PHE A 4 -17.44 -0.60 1.50
N GLY A 5 -17.52 -0.79 2.83
CA GLY A 5 -17.34 -2.09 3.48
C GLY A 5 -15.88 -2.51 3.67
N ILE A 6 -14.91 -1.62 3.42
CA ILE A 6 -13.50 -1.89 3.69
C ILE A 6 -13.26 -1.90 5.20
N LYS A 7 -12.64 -2.99 5.68
CA LYS A 7 -12.31 -3.25 7.08
C LYS A 7 -10.83 -3.13 7.36
N VAL A 8 -9.97 -3.47 6.39
CA VAL A 8 -8.52 -3.45 6.58
C VAL A 8 -7.79 -2.78 5.43
N LEU A 9 -6.61 -2.20 5.74
CA LEU A 9 -5.73 -1.57 4.78
C LEU A 9 -4.48 -2.42 4.57
N VAL A 10 -4.11 -2.64 3.30
CA VAL A 10 -2.91 -3.34 2.88
C VAL A 10 -2.05 -2.35 2.10
N CYS A 11 -1.01 -1.81 2.73
CA CYS A 11 -0.23 -0.71 2.18
C CYS A 11 1.12 -1.21 1.68
N ASP A 12 1.51 -0.77 0.49
CA ASP A 12 2.90 -0.83 0.07
C ASP A 12 3.76 0.16 0.87
N LYS A 13 5.07 -0.05 0.89
CA LYS A 13 6.02 0.77 1.65
C LYS A 13 6.71 1.82 0.75
N ASP A 14 7.67 1.37 -0.05
CA ASP A 14 8.56 2.28 -0.78
C ASP A 14 7.80 2.94 -1.93
N ASN A 15 7.91 4.26 -2.07
CA ASN A 15 7.17 5.06 -3.06
C ASN A 15 5.65 5.17 -2.79
N THR A 16 5.16 4.57 -1.71
CA THR A 16 3.77 4.65 -1.26
C THR A 16 3.65 5.39 0.07
N LEU A 17 4.30 4.88 1.12
CA LEU A 17 4.37 5.51 2.45
C LEU A 17 5.70 6.24 2.66
N THR A 18 6.79 5.74 2.08
CA THR A 18 8.14 6.27 2.27
C THR A 18 8.75 6.74 0.95
N LEU A 19 9.82 7.53 1.05
CA LEU A 19 10.73 7.72 -0.09
C LEU A 19 11.42 6.39 -0.43
N PRO A 20 12.00 6.23 -1.65
CA PRO A 20 12.73 5.04 -2.03
C PRO A 20 13.77 4.66 -0.97
N TYR A 21 13.68 3.44 -0.42
CA TYR A 21 14.59 2.89 0.58
C TYR A 21 14.67 3.66 1.91
N ASP A 22 13.87 4.71 2.10
CA ASP A 22 13.79 5.45 3.35
C ASP A 22 13.00 4.62 4.37
N PRO A 23 13.49 4.45 5.60
CA PRO A 23 12.72 3.78 6.65
C PRO A 23 11.57 4.66 7.15
N HIS A 24 11.67 5.98 7.04
CA HIS A 24 10.73 6.92 7.63
C HIS A 24 9.53 7.20 6.72
N LEU A 25 8.37 7.38 7.37
CA LEU A 25 7.18 7.89 6.72
C LEU A 25 7.48 9.24 6.04
N HIS A 26 7.06 9.38 4.78
CA HIS A 26 7.22 10.63 4.05
C HIS A 26 6.40 11.72 4.75
N LYS A 27 7.05 12.80 5.20
CA LYS A 27 6.45 13.84 6.06
C LYS A 27 5.06 14.33 5.59
N PRO A 28 4.84 14.63 4.30
CA PRO A 28 3.51 15.01 3.80
C PRO A 28 2.38 14.01 4.06
N PHE A 29 2.70 12.75 4.36
CA PHE A 29 1.73 11.69 4.63
C PHE A 29 1.47 11.46 6.13
N GLU A 30 2.17 12.15 7.05
CA GLU A 30 2.02 11.95 8.50
C GLU A 30 0.57 12.09 8.98
N ASP A 31 -0.11 13.16 8.57
CA ASP A 31 -1.50 13.41 8.98
C ASP A 31 -2.48 12.38 8.39
N ALA A 32 -2.33 12.06 7.11
CA ALA A 32 -3.16 11.07 6.44
C ALA A 32 -2.95 9.67 7.01
N TRP A 33 -1.71 9.32 7.34
CA TRP A 33 -1.36 8.06 7.96
C TRP A 33 -1.92 7.96 9.38
N LYS A 34 -1.78 9.02 10.18
CA LYS A 34 -2.38 9.08 11.51
C LYS A 34 -3.89 8.91 11.44
N GLN A 35 -4.56 9.64 10.54
CA GLN A 35 -5.99 9.51 10.33
C GLN A 35 -6.38 8.08 9.93
N ALA A 36 -5.62 7.44 9.04
CA ALA A 36 -5.89 6.06 8.64
C ALA A 36 -5.79 5.10 9.84
N LEU A 37 -4.75 5.24 10.67
CA LEU A 37 -4.57 4.42 11.88
C LEU A 37 -5.66 4.67 12.93
N ASP A 38 -6.04 5.93 13.15
CA ASP A 38 -7.10 6.30 14.10
C ASP A 38 -8.46 5.76 13.64
N GLU A 39 -8.74 5.83 12.35
CA GLU A 39 -10.02 5.40 11.79
C GLU A 39 -10.12 3.87 11.71
N PHE A 40 -9.11 3.19 11.17
CA PHE A 40 -9.14 1.74 10.98
C PHE A 40 -8.76 0.96 12.24
N GLY A 41 -7.95 1.56 13.12
CA GLY A 41 -7.24 0.85 14.18
C GLY A 41 -5.96 0.22 13.64
N ARG A 42 -4.88 0.28 14.44
CA ARG A 42 -3.55 -0.22 14.06
C ARG A 42 -3.57 -1.70 13.67
N ASP A 43 -4.36 -2.52 14.37
CA ASP A 43 -4.47 -3.96 14.10
C ASP A 43 -5.20 -4.29 12.79
N ASN A 44 -5.76 -3.28 12.10
CA ASN A 44 -6.46 -3.42 10.83
C ASN A 44 -5.70 -2.75 9.68
N VAL A 45 -4.42 -2.46 9.89
CA VAL A 45 -3.51 -1.94 8.87
C VAL A 45 -2.29 -2.84 8.80
N VAL A 46 -1.89 -3.20 7.59
CA VAL A 46 -0.66 -3.95 7.34
C VAL A 46 0.16 -3.27 6.25
N ILE A 47 1.48 -3.26 6.43
CA ILE A 47 2.44 -2.84 5.44
C ILE A 47 3.10 -4.08 4.83
N ILE A 48 3.08 -4.14 3.51
CA ILE A 48 3.63 -5.24 2.70
C ILE A 48 4.67 -4.65 1.75
N SER A 49 5.95 -4.96 2.01
CA SER A 49 7.06 -4.53 1.16
C SER A 49 7.66 -5.69 0.36
N ASN A 50 7.98 -5.42 -0.91
CA ASN A 50 8.73 -6.34 -1.78
C ASN A 50 10.25 -6.22 -1.63
N SER A 51 10.74 -5.17 -0.96
CA SER A 51 12.18 -4.83 -0.85
C SER A 51 12.76 -5.13 0.55
N ALA A 52 11.91 -5.19 1.59
CA ALA A 52 12.31 -5.49 2.97
C ALA A 52 12.16 -6.99 3.28
N GLY A 53 13.13 -7.55 4.04
CA GLY A 53 13.20 -8.99 4.32
C GLY A 53 13.79 -9.86 3.20
N THR A 54 14.37 -9.27 2.14
CA THR A 54 15.02 -10.02 1.04
C THR A 54 16.36 -10.62 1.48
N PRO A 55 17.02 -11.45 0.65
CA PRO A 55 18.41 -11.86 0.93
C PRO A 55 19.37 -10.68 1.16
N ASP A 56 18.98 -9.47 0.72
CA ASP A 56 19.70 -8.22 0.93
C ASP A 56 19.31 -7.49 2.25
N ASP A 57 18.55 -8.14 3.14
CA ASP A 57 18.20 -7.68 4.50
C ASP A 57 18.61 -8.70 5.57
N PRO A 58 19.92 -8.85 5.83
CA PRO A 58 20.41 -9.73 6.88
C PRO A 58 19.79 -9.37 8.24
N ASP A 59 19.36 -10.39 8.97
CA ASP A 59 18.77 -10.33 10.31
C ASP A 59 17.46 -9.53 10.46
N PHE A 60 16.79 -9.20 9.34
CA PHE A 60 15.56 -8.39 9.33
C PHE A 60 15.76 -7.03 10.02
N SER A 61 16.94 -6.44 9.84
CA SER A 61 17.31 -5.17 10.46
C SER A 61 16.50 -4.02 9.87
N LYS A 62 16.32 -3.99 8.55
CA LYS A 62 15.52 -2.96 7.87
C LYS A 62 14.05 -3.09 8.28
N ALA A 63 13.53 -4.30 8.28
CA ALA A 63 12.20 -4.64 8.78
C ALA A 63 11.89 -4.03 10.16
N ARG A 64 12.78 -4.22 11.14
CA ARG A 64 12.63 -3.66 12.50
C ARG A 64 12.75 -2.14 12.54
N GLU A 65 13.67 -1.57 11.77
CA GLU A 65 13.86 -0.13 11.68
C GLU A 65 12.60 0.56 11.12
N ILE A 66 11.97 -0.05 10.11
CA ILE A 66 10.75 0.48 9.50
C ILE A 66 9.57 0.38 10.50
N GLU A 67 9.46 -0.73 11.24
CA GLU A 67 8.45 -0.87 12.29
C GLU A 67 8.60 0.21 13.38
N GLN A 68 9.82 0.49 13.81
CA GLN A 68 10.10 1.53 14.81
C GLN A 68 9.83 2.95 14.30
N SER A 69 10.11 3.21 13.02
CA SER A 69 10.02 4.56 12.44
C SER A 69 8.62 4.93 11.96
N ILE A 70 7.87 3.98 11.39
CA ILE A 70 6.48 4.20 10.91
C ILE A 70 5.45 3.90 12.01
N GLY A 71 5.74 2.95 12.92
CA GLY A 71 4.81 2.47 13.94
C GLY A 71 4.73 3.29 15.24
N LYS A 72 5.71 4.18 15.51
CA LYS A 72 5.82 5.06 16.70
C LYS A 72 4.97 4.63 17.92
N SER A 73 5.28 3.47 18.53
CA SER A 73 4.99 3.17 19.95
C SER A 73 5.77 1.93 20.42
N PRO A 74 6.69 2.05 21.40
CA PRO A 74 7.46 0.93 21.96
C PRO A 74 6.64 -0.07 22.80
N GLN A 75 5.33 0.14 22.99
CA GLN A 75 4.51 -0.59 23.96
C GLN A 75 3.47 -1.52 23.32
N SER A 76 3.44 -1.61 22.00
CA SER A 76 2.63 -2.59 21.28
C SER A 76 3.55 -3.27 20.27
N LEU A 77 3.86 -4.55 20.49
CA LEU A 77 4.49 -5.42 19.49
C LEU A 77 3.50 -5.61 18.33
N SER A 78 3.26 -4.56 17.55
CA SER A 78 2.11 -4.47 16.66
C SER A 78 2.33 -5.24 15.37
N ASN A 79 1.34 -6.07 15.03
CA ASN A 79 1.12 -6.65 13.72
C ASN A 79 0.87 -5.54 12.67
N LEU A 80 1.85 -4.68 12.39
CA LEU A 80 1.74 -3.62 11.38
C LEU A 80 2.57 -3.94 10.15
N PHE A 81 3.59 -4.78 10.31
CA PHE A 81 4.49 -5.17 9.23
C PHE A 81 4.35 -6.66 8.94
N MET A 82 4.02 -6.97 7.69
CA MET A 82 4.16 -8.32 7.15
C MET A 82 5.38 -8.37 6.24
N HIS A 83 6.44 -9.01 6.75
CA HIS A 83 7.62 -9.32 5.96
C HIS A 83 7.34 -10.60 5.17
N LEU A 84 6.97 -10.42 3.90
CA LEU A 84 6.62 -11.51 2.98
C LEU A 84 7.70 -12.59 2.84
N LEU A 85 8.94 -12.25 3.18
CA LEU A 85 10.09 -13.13 3.04
C LEU A 85 10.50 -13.81 4.36
N PHE A 86 9.99 -13.38 5.52
CA PHE A 86 10.23 -14.04 6.80
C PHE A 86 9.68 -15.48 6.82
N ILE A 87 8.62 -15.76 6.05
CA ILE A 87 8.04 -17.12 5.89
C ILE A 87 8.80 -17.94 4.81
N ALA A 88 9.52 -17.27 3.90
CA ALA A 88 10.16 -17.89 2.75
C ALA A 88 11.55 -18.52 3.04
N GLN A 89 12.16 -18.21 4.18
CA GLN A 89 13.51 -18.69 4.52
C GLN A 89 13.57 -20.23 4.74
N LEU A 90 12.42 -20.91 4.78
CA LEU A 90 12.32 -22.36 4.97
C LEU A 90 12.02 -23.17 3.70
N SER A 91 11.80 -22.56 2.52
CA SER A 91 11.56 -23.36 1.30
C SER A 91 11.81 -22.57 0.01
N HIS A 92 12.14 -23.28 -1.08
CA HIS A 92 12.36 -22.77 -2.45
C HIS A 92 11.13 -22.06 -3.10
N PHE A 93 10.14 -21.66 -2.29
CA PHE A 93 8.87 -21.03 -2.65
C PHE A 93 8.96 -19.49 -2.64
N PHE A 94 10.14 -18.95 -2.96
CA PHE A 94 10.49 -17.53 -2.84
C PHE A 94 9.61 -16.59 -3.68
N PHE A 95 9.22 -17.03 -4.88
CA PHE A 95 8.51 -16.16 -5.84
C PHE A 95 7.01 -16.02 -5.54
N THR A 96 6.39 -17.05 -4.94
CA THR A 96 4.95 -17.06 -4.67
C THR A 96 4.58 -16.19 -3.46
N LEU A 97 5.54 -15.78 -2.64
CA LEU A 97 5.24 -14.96 -1.45
C LEU A 97 5.48 -13.47 -1.66
N GLN A 98 6.14 -13.04 -2.73
CA GLN A 98 6.23 -11.62 -3.10
C GLN A 98 4.99 -11.16 -3.84
N LYS A 99 4.58 -9.89 -3.71
CA LYS A 99 3.51 -9.34 -4.56
C LYS A 99 3.98 -9.42 -6.02
N PRO A 100 3.15 -9.93 -6.95
CA PRO A 100 1.71 -10.19 -6.81
C PRO A 100 1.33 -11.63 -6.43
N GLY A 101 2.30 -12.52 -6.20
CA GLY A 101 2.08 -13.94 -5.93
C GLY A 101 1.51 -14.26 -4.54
N THR A 102 1.67 -13.38 -3.56
CA THR A 102 1.21 -13.63 -2.19
C THR A 102 -0.28 -13.99 -2.17
N PRO A 103 -0.70 -15.09 -1.52
CA PRO A 103 -2.10 -15.44 -1.44
C PRO A 103 -2.83 -14.62 -0.35
N PHE A 104 -4.10 -14.34 -0.58
CA PHE A 104 -4.96 -13.64 0.38
C PHE A 104 -5.03 -14.31 1.76
N SER A 105 -4.88 -15.64 1.82
CA SER A 105 -4.82 -16.37 3.10
C SER A 105 -3.69 -15.89 4.00
N ALA A 106 -2.53 -15.53 3.44
CA ALA A 106 -1.39 -14.99 4.18
C ALA A 106 -1.66 -13.56 4.67
N VAL A 107 -2.32 -12.74 3.85
CA VAL A 107 -2.79 -11.40 4.26
C VAL A 107 -3.79 -11.52 5.40
N ARG A 108 -4.80 -12.39 5.27
CA ARG A 108 -5.83 -12.60 6.28
C ARG A 108 -5.27 -13.11 7.60
N SER A 109 -4.26 -13.98 7.58
CA SER A 109 -3.67 -14.51 8.81
C SER A 109 -3.03 -13.44 9.71
N HIS A 110 -2.70 -12.28 9.15
CA HIS A 110 -2.20 -11.15 9.92
C HIS A 110 -3.28 -10.50 10.79
N PHE A 111 -4.52 -10.47 10.30
CA PHE A 111 -5.63 -9.82 10.96
C PHE A 111 -6.33 -10.79 11.92
N GLN A 112 -5.78 -10.93 13.14
CA GLN A 112 -6.26 -11.88 14.15
C GLN A 112 -7.76 -11.73 14.47
N HIS A 113 -8.28 -10.50 14.45
CA HIS A 113 -9.70 -10.19 14.69
C HIS A 113 -10.60 -10.34 13.46
N HIS A 114 -10.04 -10.70 12.30
CA HIS A 114 -10.74 -10.84 11.04
C HIS A 114 -10.52 -12.21 10.38
N THR A 115 -10.73 -13.29 11.14
CA THR A 115 -10.65 -14.67 10.62
C THR A 115 -11.61 -14.96 9.47
N SER A 116 -12.73 -14.22 9.40
CA SER A 116 -13.73 -14.27 8.32
C SER A 116 -13.60 -13.15 7.28
N LEU A 117 -12.46 -12.45 7.23
CA LEU A 117 -12.22 -11.38 6.25
C LEU A 117 -12.42 -11.90 4.82
N ARG A 118 -13.21 -11.17 4.04
CA ARG A 118 -13.40 -11.43 2.61
C ARG A 118 -12.47 -10.53 1.79
N PRO A 119 -11.98 -10.95 0.61
CA PRO A 119 -11.07 -10.15 -0.18
C PRO A 119 -11.54 -8.72 -0.47
N HIS A 120 -12.82 -8.55 -0.81
CA HIS A 120 -13.38 -7.23 -1.11
C HIS A 120 -13.49 -6.29 0.10
N GLU A 121 -13.24 -6.79 1.32
CA GLU A 121 -13.19 -6.01 2.57
C GLU A 121 -11.77 -5.53 2.90
N ALA A 122 -10.76 -5.93 2.11
CA ALA A 122 -9.39 -5.44 2.20
C ALA A 122 -9.08 -4.57 0.99
N VAL A 123 -8.43 -3.42 1.19
CA VAL A 123 -7.98 -2.58 0.08
C VAL A 123 -6.45 -2.56 0.01
N VAL A 124 -5.91 -2.75 -1.18
CA VAL A 124 -4.47 -2.59 -1.46
C VAL A 124 -4.19 -1.14 -1.85
N ILE A 125 -3.16 -0.53 -1.27
CA ILE A 125 -2.71 0.82 -1.58
C ILE A 125 -1.25 0.73 -2.01
N GLY A 126 -0.92 1.18 -3.22
CA GLY A 126 0.47 1.12 -3.70
C GLY A 126 0.72 1.94 -4.96
N ASP A 127 1.98 2.10 -5.37
CA ASP A 127 2.41 2.94 -6.49
C ASP A 127 2.51 2.20 -7.83
N ARG A 128 2.49 0.87 -7.84
CA ARG A 128 2.73 0.09 -9.06
C ARG A 128 1.50 -0.68 -9.53
N LEU A 129 1.30 -0.68 -10.84
CA LEU A 129 0.25 -1.44 -11.51
C LEU A 129 0.57 -2.94 -11.50
N LEU A 130 1.82 -3.30 -11.81
CA LEU A 130 2.22 -4.71 -11.99
C LEU A 130 2.47 -5.47 -10.68
N THR A 131 2.65 -4.76 -9.56
CA THR A 131 2.78 -5.41 -8.25
C THR A 131 1.53 -5.18 -7.42
N ASP A 132 1.16 -3.95 -7.09
CA ASP A 132 0.17 -3.67 -6.05
C ASP A 132 -1.27 -3.83 -6.57
N VAL A 133 -1.57 -3.21 -7.71
CA VAL A 133 -2.89 -3.37 -8.33
C VAL A 133 -3.09 -4.81 -8.82
N LEU A 134 -2.06 -5.42 -9.41
CA LEU A 134 -2.13 -6.82 -9.82
C LEU A 134 -2.30 -7.76 -8.62
N PHE A 135 -1.59 -7.50 -7.52
CA PHE A 135 -1.74 -8.25 -6.26
C PHE A 135 -3.17 -8.19 -5.73
N GLY A 136 -3.77 -6.99 -5.72
CA GLY A 136 -5.17 -6.83 -5.34
C GLY A 136 -6.10 -7.62 -6.27
N ASN A 137 -5.94 -7.45 -7.59
CA ASN A 137 -6.79 -8.10 -8.58
C ASN A 137 -6.72 -9.65 -8.52
N VAL A 138 -5.51 -10.21 -8.43
CA VAL A 138 -5.30 -11.68 -8.35
C VAL A 138 -5.97 -12.27 -7.10
N ASN A 139 -6.05 -11.48 -6.02
CA ASN A 139 -6.64 -11.90 -4.75
C ASN A 139 -8.10 -11.48 -4.57
N GLY A 140 -8.69 -10.72 -5.49
CA GLY A 140 -10.05 -10.19 -5.37
C GLY A 140 -10.19 -9.01 -4.40
N MET A 141 -9.09 -8.31 -4.09
CA MET A 141 -9.07 -7.11 -3.26
C MET A 141 -9.14 -5.84 -4.15
N PRO A 142 -10.01 -4.85 -3.85
CA PRO A 142 -9.93 -3.54 -4.48
C PRO A 142 -8.56 -2.89 -4.25
N SER A 143 -8.14 -2.04 -5.20
CA SER A 143 -6.83 -1.38 -5.15
C SER A 143 -6.93 0.12 -5.38
N ILE A 144 -6.06 0.88 -4.70
CA ILE A 144 -5.83 2.31 -4.89
C ILE A 144 -4.40 2.47 -5.42
N LEU A 145 -4.30 2.89 -6.67
CA LEU A 145 -3.03 3.25 -7.28
C LEU A 145 -2.66 4.69 -6.89
N VAL A 146 -1.53 4.86 -6.22
CA VAL A 146 -0.94 6.15 -5.89
C VAL A 146 -0.08 6.59 -7.07
N THR A 147 -0.47 7.67 -7.75
CA THR A 147 0.24 8.16 -8.93
C THR A 147 1.26 9.26 -8.63
N ASP A 148 1.10 9.93 -7.48
CA ASP A 148 1.96 11.01 -7.03
C ASP A 148 3.09 10.43 -6.17
N VAL A 149 4.10 9.88 -6.85
CA VAL A 149 5.24 9.24 -6.20
C VAL A 149 6.10 10.31 -5.52
N PRO A 150 6.47 10.13 -4.22
CA PRO A 150 7.22 11.12 -3.45
C PRO A 150 8.53 11.57 -4.09
N SER A 151 9.30 10.64 -4.68
CA SER A 151 10.51 10.93 -5.45
C SER A 151 11.02 9.69 -6.18
N GLU A 152 11.68 9.88 -7.33
CA GLU A 152 12.46 8.82 -8.00
C GLU A 152 13.96 8.88 -7.65
N LEU A 153 14.39 9.89 -6.87
CA LEU A 153 15.78 10.07 -6.48
C LEU A 153 16.23 8.94 -5.54
N GLY A 154 17.29 8.23 -5.93
CA GLY A 154 17.85 7.11 -5.15
C GLY A 154 17.20 5.75 -5.40
N ASP A 155 16.19 5.67 -6.28
CA ASP A 155 15.55 4.41 -6.65
C ASP A 155 16.36 3.63 -7.70
N ASN A 156 16.13 2.33 -7.83
CA ASN A 156 16.79 1.47 -8.80
C ASN A 156 16.46 1.92 -10.24
N PRO A 157 17.46 2.20 -11.10
CA PRO A 157 17.23 2.70 -12.46
C PRO A 157 16.34 1.81 -13.33
N SER A 158 16.38 0.49 -13.12
CA SER A 158 15.51 -0.45 -13.85
C SER A 158 14.06 -0.37 -13.38
N ALA A 159 13.85 -0.28 -12.05
CA ALA A 159 12.53 -0.10 -11.45
C ALA A 159 11.88 1.22 -11.89
N VAL A 160 12.64 2.33 -11.91
CA VAL A 160 12.17 3.64 -12.38
C VAL A 160 11.70 3.58 -13.84
N LYS A 161 12.46 2.91 -14.73
CA LYS A 161 12.06 2.76 -16.14
C LYS A 161 10.74 2.00 -16.29
N ILE A 162 10.59 0.90 -15.54
CA ILE A 162 9.37 0.10 -15.55
C ILE A 162 8.20 0.91 -15.01
N ARG A 163 8.37 1.59 -13.86
CA ARG A 163 7.34 2.46 -13.28
C ARG A 163 6.88 3.54 -14.26
N ARG A 164 7.82 4.23 -14.92
CA ARG A 164 7.49 5.23 -15.95
C ARG A 164 6.70 4.62 -17.11
N ALA A 165 7.01 3.40 -17.53
CA ALA A 165 6.25 2.70 -18.55
C ALA A 165 4.83 2.34 -18.06
N GLU A 166 4.69 1.84 -16.83
CA GLU A 166 3.40 1.58 -16.18
C GLU A 166 2.55 2.85 -16.09
N HIS A 167 3.12 3.98 -15.64
CA HIS A 167 2.43 5.27 -15.57
C HIS A 167 1.95 5.73 -16.94
N ARG A 168 2.78 5.61 -17.99
CA ARG A 168 2.38 5.95 -19.36
C ARG A 168 1.21 5.08 -19.83
N LEU A 169 1.22 3.79 -19.49
CA LEU A 169 0.13 2.88 -19.80
C LEU A 169 -1.17 3.31 -19.11
N VAL A 170 -1.12 3.63 -17.81
CA VAL A 170 -2.28 4.12 -17.05
C VAL A 170 -2.82 5.42 -17.66
N GLN A 171 -1.95 6.38 -17.96
CA GLN A 171 -2.35 7.64 -18.60
C GLN A 171 -2.97 7.41 -19.99
N TRP A 172 -2.45 6.45 -20.75
CA TRP A 172 -3.01 6.05 -22.04
C TRP A 172 -4.40 5.41 -21.87
N MET A 173 -4.56 4.51 -20.90
CA MET A 173 -5.84 3.86 -20.59
C MET A 173 -6.91 4.90 -20.23
N VAL A 174 -6.58 5.85 -19.34
CA VAL A 174 -7.47 6.95 -18.94
C VAL A 174 -7.84 7.79 -20.16
N LYS A 175 -6.89 8.15 -21.03
CA LYS A 175 -7.16 8.88 -22.28
C LYS A 175 -8.07 8.13 -23.25
N LYS A 176 -8.10 6.79 -23.17
CA LYS A 176 -8.99 5.93 -23.97
C LYS A 176 -10.36 5.71 -23.32
N GLY A 177 -10.65 6.37 -22.20
CA GLY A 177 -11.91 6.24 -21.47
C GLY A 177 -11.98 4.98 -20.61
N ILE A 178 -10.84 4.30 -20.40
CA ILE A 178 -10.74 3.21 -19.43
C ILE A 178 -10.51 3.87 -18.08
N GLU A 179 -11.59 4.01 -17.32
CA GLU A 179 -11.56 4.65 -16.01
C GLU A 179 -11.35 3.64 -14.89
N PRO A 180 -10.61 4.00 -13.82
CA PRO A 180 -10.55 3.19 -12.61
C PRO A 180 -11.95 3.02 -12.01
N LEU A 181 -12.21 1.87 -11.38
CA LEU A 181 -13.44 1.66 -10.61
C LEU A 181 -13.64 2.82 -9.61
N GLY A 182 -14.86 3.35 -9.55
CA GLY A 182 -15.21 4.49 -8.70
C GLY A 182 -14.80 5.87 -9.23
N SER A 183 -14.56 6.01 -10.54
CA SER A 183 -14.20 7.28 -11.18
C SER A 183 -15.34 8.31 -11.16
N LYS A 184 -16.59 7.84 -11.30
CA LYS A 184 -17.79 8.70 -11.25
C LYS A 184 -17.97 9.34 -9.88
N GLU A 185 -17.86 8.58 -8.79
CA GLU A 185 -17.94 9.12 -7.43
C GLU A 185 -16.76 10.06 -7.10
N ARG A 186 -15.56 9.81 -7.66
CA ARG A 186 -14.40 10.70 -7.52
C ARG A 186 -14.58 12.05 -8.22
N GLY A 187 -15.23 12.06 -9.40
CA GLY A 187 -15.57 13.30 -10.10
C GLY A 187 -16.53 14.17 -9.29
N GLU A 188 -17.54 13.56 -8.67
CA GLU A 188 -18.48 14.24 -7.78
C GLU A 188 -17.81 14.73 -6.49
N LEU A 189 -16.96 13.91 -5.86
CA LEU A 189 -16.18 14.31 -4.68
C LEU A 189 -15.24 15.48 -4.96
N ARG A 190 -14.52 15.49 -6.10
CA ARG A 190 -13.67 16.61 -6.50
C ARG A 190 -14.46 17.89 -6.72
N LYS A 191 -15.64 17.80 -7.34
CA LYS A 191 -16.53 18.94 -7.56
C LYS A 191 -17.02 19.52 -6.23
N VAL A 192 -17.49 18.65 -5.33
CA VAL A 192 -17.95 19.03 -3.98
C VAL A 192 -16.82 19.61 -3.13
N MET A 193 -15.59 19.12 -3.24
CA MET A 193 -14.44 19.68 -2.52
C MET A 193 -14.03 21.05 -3.08
N SER A 194 -14.01 21.22 -4.41
CA SER A 194 -13.73 22.52 -5.04
C SER A 194 -14.77 23.59 -4.70
N GLU A 195 -16.04 23.20 -4.56
CA GLU A 195 -17.13 24.11 -4.16
C GLU A 195 -17.04 24.54 -2.69
N ARG A 196 -16.52 23.65 -1.81
CA ARG A 196 -16.31 23.96 -0.38
C ARG A 196 -15.10 24.84 -0.12
N ASP A 197 -14.05 24.73 -0.93
CA ASP A 197 -12.87 25.61 -0.80
C ASP A 197 -13.21 27.05 -1.24
N VAL A 198 -14.07 27.22 -2.25
CA VAL A 198 -14.58 28.54 -2.68
C VAL A 198 -15.49 29.19 -1.63
N THR A 199 -16.25 28.41 -0.83
CA THR A 199 -17.13 28.96 0.21
C THR A 199 -16.42 29.30 1.52
N ARG A 200 -15.15 28.94 1.68
CA ARG A 200 -14.33 29.29 2.86
C ARG A 200 -13.53 30.58 2.69
N GLU A 201 -13.51 31.17 1.49
CA GLU A 201 -12.83 32.44 1.17
C GLU A 201 -13.78 33.64 1.03
N ILE A 202 -15.06 33.51 1.42
CA ILE A 202 -16.06 34.60 1.44
C ILE A 202 -16.55 34.81 2.88
#